data_AF-A0AAX2ACP6-F1
#
_entry.id   AF-A0AAX2ACP6-F1
#
_cell.length_a   1.000
_cell.length_b   1.000
_cell.length_c   1.000
_cell.angle_alpha   90.00
_cell.angle_beta   90.00
_cell.angle_gamma   90.00
#
_symmetry.space_group_name_H-M   'P 1'
#
loop_
_entity.id
_entity.type
_entity.pdbx_description
1 polymer ?
#
loop_
_entity_poly.entity_id
_entity_poly.type
_entity_poly.pdbx_seq_one_letter_code
_entity_poly.pdbx_strand_id
1 'polypeptide(L)'
;MTTVKLIILASIFIFMAGAIFIVYFRKHKLLFILATLIATVFIYFLFKSIYNDIVDEVEMKTLKKSEKISKIIEEFPLLEASSPPSQYYVIPTIEKEENSMLRLTKVSEKPSQFNSDEDWFTKNNLASLTYIVPKPFRDVGNNLPSFIPQKFKNSIIVKAIRGNPIIAIYGKDFSQGRYLLAIDPSTGKKLFSFDFDLYEWPSSFKQEDKPFVSMATVWAYVEENTLYVSHSHQTYASSSFGNNAYITAIDTSSNTILWRSKPLVSNSSNFIVKNDAIITGYGFTKEKDYLYILNKSDGRVVQKIQIKSGPSYLVEKDKQLYVNTYNTDYIFKYEDK
;
A
#
# COMPACT_ATOMS: atom_id res chain seq x y z
N MET A 1 40.18 0.43 5.06
CA MET A 1 41.38 -0.41 4.81
C MET A 1 42.51 -0.22 5.84
N THR A 2 42.41 0.78 6.73
CA THR A 2 43.39 1.09 7.78
C THR A 2 43.13 0.36 9.12
N THR A 3 41.87 0.16 9.51
CA THR A 3 41.49 -0.40 10.83
C THR A 3 41.88 -1.87 11.00
N VAL A 4 41.60 -2.73 10.01
CA VAL A 4 41.92 -4.17 10.07
C VAL A 4 43.43 -4.43 10.17
N LYS A 5 44.26 -3.62 9.48
CA LYS A 5 45.72 -3.74 9.57
C LYS A 5 46.25 -3.34 10.96
N LEU A 6 45.68 -2.31 11.58
CA LEU A 6 46.02 -1.89 12.95
C LEU A 6 45.61 -2.93 13.99
N ILE A 7 44.43 -3.54 13.81
CA ILE A 7 43.92 -4.62 14.68
C ILE A 7 44.82 -5.86 14.63
N ILE A 8 45.23 -6.28 13.43
CA ILE A 8 46.13 -7.43 13.25
C ILE A 8 47.48 -7.14 13.91
N LEU A 9 48.01 -5.92 13.75
CA LEU A 9 49.28 -5.51 14.35
C LEU A 9 49.22 -5.48 15.89
N ALA A 10 48.13 -4.95 16.46
CA ALA A 10 47.90 -4.93 17.91
C ALA A 10 47.77 -6.35 18.49
N SER A 11 47.11 -7.24 17.76
CA SER A 11 46.98 -8.65 18.15
C SER A 11 48.35 -9.34 18.21
N ILE A 12 49.17 -9.17 17.18
CA ILE A 12 50.54 -9.73 17.12
C ILE A 12 51.38 -9.21 18.29
N PHE A 13 51.29 -7.92 18.61
CA PHE A 13 52.04 -7.31 19.71
C PHE A 13 51.64 -7.89 21.08
N ILE A 14 50.35 -8.05 21.34
CA ILE A 14 49.83 -8.60 22.60
C ILE A 14 50.19 -10.07 22.77
N PHE A 15 50.08 -10.88 21.71
CA PHE A 15 50.46 -12.30 21.77
C PHE A 15 51.96 -12.49 22.01
N MET A 16 52.82 -11.70 21.35
CA MET A 16 54.26 -11.76 21.58
C MET A 16 54.64 -11.29 22.98
N ALA A 17 54.13 -10.13 23.42
CA ALA A 17 54.43 -9.60 24.74
C ALA A 17 53.92 -10.53 25.85
N GLY A 18 52.69 -11.04 25.74
CA GLY A 18 52.10 -11.97 26.69
C GLY A 18 52.86 -13.29 26.78
N ALA A 19 53.22 -13.88 25.64
CA ALA A 19 53.97 -15.14 25.61
C ALA A 19 55.37 -15.00 26.24
N ILE A 20 56.09 -13.92 25.92
CA ILE A 20 57.41 -13.62 26.49
C ILE A 20 57.30 -13.44 28.01
N PHE A 21 56.29 -12.70 28.47
CA PHE A 21 56.08 -12.41 29.89
C PHE A 21 55.72 -13.70 30.68
N ILE A 22 54.88 -14.57 30.12
CA ILE A 22 54.52 -15.87 30.71
C ILE A 22 55.75 -16.78 30.84
N VAL A 23 56.62 -16.82 29.82
CA VAL A 23 57.86 -17.61 29.86
C VAL A 23 58.82 -17.08 30.91
N TYR A 24 58.97 -15.75 31.02
CA TYR A 24 59.88 -15.12 31.97
C TYR A 24 59.53 -15.42 33.43
N PHE A 25 58.24 -15.40 33.79
CA PHE A 25 57.79 -15.61 35.17
C PHE A 25 57.42 -17.07 35.52
N ARG A 26 57.72 -18.04 34.64
CA ARG A 26 57.33 -19.45 34.81
C ARG A 26 57.81 -20.10 36.11
N LYS A 27 58.88 -19.59 36.73
CA LYS A 27 59.42 -20.10 38.01
C LYS A 27 58.73 -19.52 39.26
N HIS A 28 57.93 -18.46 39.12
CA HIS A 28 57.21 -17.81 40.22
C HIS A 28 55.71 -18.07 40.12
N LYS A 29 55.20 -19.02 40.91
CA LYS A 29 53.79 -19.48 40.83
C LYS A 29 52.77 -18.34 40.87
N LEU A 30 52.92 -17.38 41.79
CA LEU A 30 51.94 -16.29 41.96
C LEU A 30 51.98 -15.28 40.80
N LEU A 31 53.18 -14.88 40.36
CA LEU A 31 53.36 -13.98 39.23
C LEU A 31 52.92 -14.61 37.91
N PHE A 32 53.11 -15.92 37.74
CA PHE A 32 52.65 -16.65 36.58
C PHE A 32 51.12 -16.69 36.49
N ILE A 33 50.42 -16.93 37.61
CA ILE A 33 48.95 -16.92 37.65
C ILE A 33 48.43 -15.52 37.33
N LEU A 34 49.02 -14.47 37.92
CA LEU A 34 48.62 -13.09 37.67
C LEU A 34 48.86 -12.69 36.20
N ALA A 35 50.02 -13.04 35.64
CA ALA A 35 50.33 -12.79 34.22
C ALA A 35 49.35 -13.48 33.28
N THR A 36 48.96 -14.72 33.57
CA THR A 36 48.00 -15.50 32.77
C THR A 36 46.61 -14.88 32.83
N LEU A 37 46.17 -14.43 34.01
CA LEU A 37 44.88 -13.77 34.17
C LEU A 37 44.82 -12.45 33.39
N ILE A 38 45.85 -11.63 33.51
CA ILE A 38 45.95 -10.35 32.79
C ILE A 38 45.93 -10.61 31.28
N ALA A 39 46.74 -11.54 30.77
CA ALA A 39 46.75 -11.87 29.34
C ALA A 39 45.36 -12.32 28.84
N THR A 40 44.67 -13.15 29.62
CA THR A 40 43.32 -13.63 29.26
C THR A 40 42.30 -12.48 29.18
N VAL A 41 42.32 -11.57 30.15
CA VAL A 41 41.44 -10.39 30.16
C VAL A 41 41.73 -9.48 28.96
N PHE A 42 43.00 -9.22 28.67
CA PHE A 42 43.39 -8.40 27.52
C PHE A 42 42.96 -9.03 26.18
N ILE A 43 43.12 -10.35 26.03
CA ILE A 43 42.66 -11.07 24.84
C ILE A 43 41.14 -10.92 24.68
N TYR A 44 40.37 -11.09 25.76
CA TYR A 44 38.92 -10.95 25.73
C TYR A 44 38.49 -9.55 25.26
N PHE A 45 39.06 -8.48 25.83
CA PHE A 45 38.72 -7.11 25.43
C PHE A 45 39.13 -6.79 23.99
N LEU A 46 40.25 -7.35 23.52
CA LEU A 46 40.68 -7.21 22.14
C LEU A 46 39.65 -7.85 21.19
N PHE A 47 39.26 -9.11 21.42
CA PHE A 47 38.26 -9.77 20.59
C PHE A 47 36.91 -9.04 20.60
N LYS A 48 36.49 -8.53 21.76
CA LYS A 48 35.27 -7.72 21.88
C LYS A 48 35.33 -6.44 21.06
N SER A 49 36.47 -5.74 21.08
CA SER A 49 36.67 -4.52 20.28
C SER A 49 36.61 -4.83 18.78
N ILE A 50 37.27 -5.91 18.34
CA ILE A 50 37.27 -6.34 16.94
C ILE A 50 35.87 -6.71 16.49
N TYR A 51 35.13 -7.46 17.32
CA TYR A 51 33.76 -7.85 17.03
C TYR A 51 32.87 -6.61 16.84
N ASN A 52 32.95 -5.64 17.75
CA ASN A 52 32.17 -4.41 17.66
C ASN A 52 32.50 -3.62 16.39
N ASP A 53 33.78 -3.43 16.07
CA ASP A 53 34.19 -2.70 14.86
C ASP A 53 33.68 -3.36 13.57
N ILE A 54 33.66 -4.70 13.52
CA ILE A 54 33.13 -5.45 12.37
C ILE A 54 31.62 -5.27 12.27
N VAL A 55 30.90 -5.40 13.38
CA VAL A 55 29.43 -5.21 13.42
C VAL A 55 29.07 -3.80 12.96
N ASP A 56 29.75 -2.78 13.48
CA ASP A 56 29.52 -1.38 13.11
C ASP A 56 29.81 -1.14 11.61
N GLU A 57 30.88 -1.71 11.05
CA GLU A 57 31.20 -1.58 9.63
C GLU A 57 30.16 -2.27 8.73
N VAL A 58 29.66 -3.43 9.15
CA VAL A 58 28.58 -4.15 8.45
C VAL A 58 27.30 -3.34 8.50
N GLU A 59 26.86 -2.92 9.69
CA GLU A 59 25.65 -2.09 9.88
C GLU A 59 25.72 -0.81 9.03
N MET A 60 26.84 -0.10 9.06
CA MET A 60 27.05 1.11 8.25
C MET A 60 27.01 0.85 6.74
N LYS A 61 27.49 -0.30 6.26
CA LYS A 61 27.35 -0.68 4.84
C LYS A 61 25.91 -0.99 4.47
N THR A 62 25.16 -1.65 5.36
CA THR A 62 23.74 -1.93 5.18
C THR A 62 22.91 -0.65 5.14
N LEU A 63 23.19 0.29 6.05
CA LEU A 63 22.57 1.63 6.10
C LEU A 63 22.88 2.45 4.85
N LYS A 64 24.15 2.48 4.41
CA LYS A 64 24.50 3.17 3.16
C LYS A 64 23.85 2.55 1.92
N LYS A 65 23.67 1.23 1.91
CA LYS A 65 22.97 0.53 0.83
C LYS A 65 21.48 0.85 0.86
N SER A 66 20.84 0.89 2.03
CA SER A 66 19.43 1.27 2.15
C SER A 66 19.20 2.74 1.81
N GLU A 67 20.09 3.65 2.21
CA GLU A 67 20.07 5.07 1.82
C GLU A 67 20.27 5.25 0.32
N LYS A 68 21.17 4.48 -0.31
CA LYS A 68 21.37 4.54 -1.76
C LYS A 68 20.12 4.04 -2.51
N ILE A 69 19.48 2.98 -2.00
CA ILE A 69 18.23 2.45 -2.55
C ILE A 69 17.09 3.46 -2.35
N SER A 70 16.97 4.09 -1.17
CA SER A 70 15.96 5.13 -0.92
C SER A 70 16.17 6.35 -1.81
N LYS A 71 17.41 6.72 -2.12
CA LYS A 71 17.74 7.83 -3.01
C LYS A 71 17.41 7.52 -4.48
N ILE A 72 17.65 6.30 -4.95
CA ILE A 72 17.22 5.84 -6.29
C ILE A 72 15.68 5.76 -6.37
N ILE A 73 15.02 5.43 -5.27
CA ILE A 73 13.56 5.46 -5.12
C ILE A 73 13.01 6.89 -5.24
N GLU A 74 13.76 7.94 -4.89
CA GLU A 74 13.31 9.34 -4.98
C GLU A 74 13.38 9.96 -6.39
N GLU A 75 14.10 9.36 -7.35
CA GLU A 75 14.34 9.96 -8.69
C GLU A 75 13.30 9.59 -9.78
N PHE A 76 12.22 8.89 -9.44
CA PHE A 76 11.13 8.65 -10.40
C PHE A 76 10.23 9.89 -10.50
N PRO A 77 9.88 10.37 -11.71
CA PRO A 77 9.03 11.55 -11.85
C PRO A 77 7.66 11.26 -11.22
N LEU A 78 7.32 12.11 -10.25
CA LEU A 78 6.00 12.16 -9.65
C LEU A 78 5.10 12.98 -10.56
N LEU A 79 4.09 12.33 -11.16
CA LEU A 79 3.12 13.02 -12.01
C LEU A 79 2.10 13.74 -11.12
N GLU A 80 2.03 15.06 -11.22
CA GLU A 80 0.95 15.83 -10.61
C GLU A 80 -0.34 15.53 -11.37
N ALA A 81 -1.30 14.84 -10.75
CA ALA A 81 -2.52 14.43 -11.42
C ALA A 81 -3.30 15.67 -11.90
N SER A 82 -3.76 15.66 -13.14
CA SER A 82 -4.62 16.73 -13.69
C SER A 82 -5.85 16.97 -12.81
N SER A 83 -6.26 18.24 -12.68
CA SER A 83 -7.41 18.62 -11.84
C SER A 83 -8.68 17.86 -12.26
N PRO A 84 -9.36 17.16 -11.34
CA PRO A 84 -10.51 16.37 -11.69
C PRO A 84 -11.77 17.20 -11.94
N PRO A 85 -12.57 16.87 -12.95
CA PRO A 85 -13.93 17.38 -13.08
C PRO A 85 -14.78 17.04 -11.86
N SER A 86 -15.66 17.95 -11.42
CA SER A 86 -16.56 17.70 -10.28
C SER A 86 -17.76 16.83 -10.64
N GLN A 87 -18.10 16.77 -11.93
CA GLN A 87 -19.22 16.02 -12.49
C GLN A 87 -18.71 14.98 -13.48
N TYR A 88 -19.66 14.20 -14.02
CA TYR A 88 -19.37 13.27 -15.09
C TYR A 88 -18.65 13.95 -16.25
N TYR A 89 -17.58 13.31 -16.72
CA TYR A 89 -16.73 13.83 -17.79
C TYR A 89 -16.19 12.69 -18.63
N VAL A 90 -16.08 12.92 -19.94
CA VAL A 90 -15.36 12.09 -20.89
C VAL A 90 -14.64 13.03 -21.85
N ILE A 91 -13.39 12.73 -22.15
CA ILE A 91 -12.62 13.49 -23.13
C ILE A 91 -13.26 13.37 -24.53
N PRO A 92 -13.28 14.44 -25.36
CA PRO A 92 -13.94 14.40 -26.67
C PRO A 92 -13.44 13.34 -27.65
N THR A 93 -12.21 12.83 -27.46
CA THR A 93 -11.61 11.80 -28.32
C THR A 93 -12.07 10.38 -28.02
N ILE A 94 -12.73 10.16 -26.88
CA ILE A 94 -13.35 8.87 -26.57
C ILE A 94 -14.73 8.86 -27.22
N GLU A 95 -14.87 8.02 -28.23
CA GLU A 95 -16.18 7.75 -28.81
C GLU A 95 -17.03 6.96 -27.81
N LYS A 96 -18.33 7.22 -27.85
CA LYS A 96 -19.30 6.49 -27.05
C LYS A 96 -19.38 5.06 -27.59
N GLU A 97 -18.69 4.15 -26.92
CA GLU A 97 -18.83 2.72 -27.22
C GLU A 97 -20.20 2.18 -26.77
N GLU A 98 -20.52 0.98 -27.27
CA GLU A 98 -21.67 0.24 -26.79
C GLU A 98 -21.58 0.02 -25.29
N ASN A 99 -22.74 0.00 -24.62
CA ASN A 99 -22.78 -0.25 -23.20
C ASN A 99 -22.24 -1.65 -22.92
N SER A 100 -21.43 -1.77 -21.87
CA SER A 100 -21.05 -3.09 -21.39
C SER A 100 -22.27 -4.00 -21.26
N MET A 101 -22.15 -5.20 -21.81
CA MET A 101 -23.20 -6.22 -21.78
C MET A 101 -23.19 -7.01 -20.46
N LEU A 102 -22.15 -6.83 -19.64
CA LEU A 102 -22.03 -7.49 -18.34
C LEU A 102 -23.22 -7.14 -17.46
N ARG A 103 -23.95 -8.15 -17.00
CA ARG A 103 -25.01 -8.00 -16.01
C ARG A 103 -24.73 -8.86 -14.79
N LEU A 104 -25.21 -8.40 -13.64
CA LEU A 104 -25.19 -9.16 -12.41
C LEU A 104 -26.60 -9.61 -12.04
N THR A 105 -26.73 -10.90 -11.74
CA THR A 105 -27.96 -11.49 -11.20
C THR A 105 -27.69 -12.03 -9.81
N LYS A 106 -28.54 -11.64 -8.86
CA LYS A 106 -28.42 -12.01 -7.46
C LYS A 106 -28.74 -13.49 -7.27
N VAL A 107 -27.81 -14.22 -6.65
CA VAL A 107 -27.92 -15.65 -6.34
C VAL A 107 -28.18 -15.88 -4.87
N SER A 108 -27.53 -15.11 -4.00
CA SER A 108 -27.69 -15.20 -2.56
C SER A 108 -27.79 -13.81 -1.95
N GLU A 109 -28.58 -13.72 -0.89
CA GLU A 109 -28.72 -12.58 -0.01
C GLU A 109 -28.98 -13.11 1.40
N LYS A 110 -28.02 -12.94 2.30
CA LYS A 110 -28.12 -13.44 3.69
C LYS A 110 -27.70 -12.35 4.66
N PRO A 111 -28.29 -12.25 5.86
CA PRO A 111 -27.74 -11.39 6.89
C PRO A 111 -26.25 -11.70 7.11
N SER A 112 -25.43 -10.66 7.25
CA SER A 112 -24.01 -10.82 7.55
C SER A 112 -23.87 -11.51 8.91
N GLN A 113 -23.10 -12.60 8.93
CA GLN A 113 -22.75 -13.36 10.15
C GLN A 113 -21.27 -13.13 10.52
N PHE A 114 -20.70 -12.02 10.07
CA PHE A 114 -19.27 -11.72 10.13
C PHE A 114 -19.05 -10.52 11.04
N ASN A 115 -18.09 -10.61 11.96
CA ASN A 115 -17.79 -9.53 12.89
C ASN A 115 -16.82 -8.50 12.29
N SER A 116 -16.14 -8.85 11.19
CA SER A 116 -15.26 -7.98 10.42
C SER A 116 -15.14 -8.44 8.97
N ASP A 117 -14.51 -7.62 8.12
CA ASP A 117 -14.19 -8.01 6.75
C ASP A 117 -13.21 -9.21 6.74
N GLU A 118 -12.25 -9.29 7.65
CA GLU A 118 -11.31 -10.42 7.74
C GLU A 118 -12.02 -11.76 8.03
N ASP A 119 -13.03 -11.74 8.92
CA ASP A 119 -13.90 -12.89 9.17
C ASP A 119 -14.64 -13.31 7.90
N TRP A 120 -15.12 -12.33 7.12
CA TRP A 120 -15.82 -12.56 5.86
C TRP A 120 -14.91 -13.18 4.79
N PHE A 121 -13.68 -12.67 4.63
CA PHE A 121 -12.67 -13.24 3.75
C PHE A 121 -12.36 -14.70 4.13
N THR A 122 -12.11 -14.95 5.42
CA THR A 122 -11.72 -16.28 5.92
C THR A 122 -12.84 -17.30 5.74
N LYS A 123 -14.06 -16.99 6.17
CA LYS A 123 -15.19 -17.93 6.13
C LYS A 123 -15.67 -18.22 4.70
N ASN A 124 -15.52 -17.28 3.77
CA ASN A 124 -15.81 -17.52 2.35
C ASN A 124 -14.60 -18.08 1.56
N ASN A 125 -13.47 -18.31 2.24
CA ASN A 125 -12.21 -18.76 1.64
C ASN A 125 -11.81 -17.87 0.44
N LEU A 126 -11.82 -16.56 0.66
CA LEU A 126 -11.49 -15.53 -0.33
C LEU A 126 -10.03 -15.11 -0.17
N ALA A 127 -9.35 -14.89 -1.30
CA ALA A 127 -7.99 -14.38 -1.28
C ALA A 127 -7.99 -12.88 -0.94
N SER A 128 -7.09 -12.47 -0.04
CA SER A 128 -6.90 -11.04 0.25
C SER A 128 -6.37 -10.32 -0.99
N LEU A 129 -6.97 -9.16 -1.30
CA LEU A 129 -6.58 -8.32 -2.42
C LEU A 129 -5.41 -7.37 -2.10
N THR A 130 -4.98 -7.32 -0.84
CA THR A 130 -3.94 -6.40 -0.36
C THR A 130 -2.83 -7.14 0.39
N TYR A 131 -1.68 -6.48 0.51
CA TYR A 131 -0.68 -6.82 1.52
C TYR A 131 -1.08 -6.18 2.86
N ILE A 132 -0.65 -6.79 3.95
CA ILE A 132 -0.77 -6.23 5.29
C ILE A 132 0.34 -5.20 5.45
N VAL A 133 -0.07 -3.95 5.63
CA VAL A 133 0.85 -2.82 5.86
C VAL A 133 1.12 -2.66 7.36
N PRO A 134 2.36 -2.29 7.76
CA PRO A 134 2.69 -2.06 9.17
C PRO A 134 1.83 -0.96 9.80
N LYS A 135 1.32 -1.20 11.02
CA LYS A 135 0.57 -0.22 11.81
C LYS A 135 1.34 0.08 13.10
N PRO A 136 1.74 1.34 13.37
CA PRO A 136 2.55 1.67 14.55
C PRO A 136 1.90 1.28 15.89
N PHE A 137 0.56 1.24 15.93
CA PHE A 137 -0.22 1.05 17.15
C PHE A 137 -0.89 -0.33 17.24
N ARG A 138 -0.62 -1.23 16.28
CA ARG A 138 -1.14 -2.61 16.30
C ARG A 138 -0.11 -3.55 15.69
N ASP A 139 0.27 -4.59 16.42
CA ASP A 139 1.06 -5.68 15.87
C ASP A 139 0.18 -6.56 14.98
N VAL A 140 -0.07 -6.07 13.77
CA VAL A 140 -0.63 -6.83 12.67
C VAL A 140 0.56 -7.27 11.83
N GLY A 141 0.83 -8.58 11.76
CA GLY A 141 2.00 -9.12 11.08
C GLY A 141 2.20 -8.52 9.68
N ASN A 142 3.44 -8.43 9.22
CA ASN A 142 3.77 -7.77 7.96
C ASN A 142 4.06 -8.80 6.85
N ASN A 143 3.38 -8.69 5.69
CA ASN A 143 3.71 -9.46 4.50
C ASN A 143 4.02 -8.58 3.27
N LEU A 144 4.28 -7.29 3.50
CA LEU A 144 4.67 -6.33 2.48
C LEU A 144 6.05 -6.71 1.90
N PRO A 145 6.18 -6.85 0.57
CA PRO A 145 7.47 -7.06 -0.07
C PRO A 145 8.49 -5.97 0.30
N SER A 146 9.74 -6.37 0.57
CA SER A 146 10.78 -5.48 1.10
C SER A 146 11.17 -4.34 0.15
N PHE A 147 10.92 -4.49 -1.14
CA PHE A 147 11.15 -3.45 -2.14
C PHE A 147 10.07 -2.35 -2.15
N ILE A 148 8.92 -2.57 -1.48
CA ILE A 148 7.89 -1.55 -1.34
C ILE A 148 8.27 -0.67 -0.14
N PRO A 149 8.51 0.62 -0.35
CA PRO A 149 8.92 1.48 0.75
C PRO A 149 7.73 1.71 1.69
N GLN A 150 7.97 1.62 3.01
CA GLN A 150 6.93 1.88 4.02
C GLN A 150 6.64 3.37 4.20
N LYS A 151 7.56 4.23 3.73
CA LYS A 151 7.42 5.68 3.69
C LYS A 151 7.74 6.18 2.31
N PHE A 152 7.01 7.19 1.85
CA PHE A 152 7.30 7.89 0.61
C PHE A 152 7.10 9.39 0.86
N LYS A 153 8.14 10.19 0.65
CA LYS A 153 8.20 11.57 1.12
C LYS A 153 7.86 11.63 2.62
N ASN A 154 6.97 12.53 3.03
CA ASN A 154 6.50 12.68 4.41
C ASN A 154 5.24 11.86 4.71
N SER A 155 4.98 10.79 3.95
CA SER A 155 3.78 9.96 4.06
C SER A 155 4.13 8.51 4.37
N ILE A 156 3.24 7.83 5.10
CA ILE A 156 3.31 6.40 5.39
C ILE A 156 2.51 5.62 4.35
N ILE A 157 2.88 4.36 4.12
CA ILE A 157 2.08 3.45 3.32
C ILE A 157 0.76 3.16 4.05
N VAL A 158 -0.37 3.40 3.37
CA VAL A 158 -1.71 3.19 3.93
C VAL A 158 -2.38 1.95 3.36
N LYS A 159 -2.02 1.60 2.11
CA LYS A 159 -2.56 0.43 1.40
C LYS A 159 -1.56 -0.05 0.36
N ALA A 160 -1.45 -1.37 0.20
CA ALA A 160 -0.69 -2.01 -0.85
C ALA A 160 -1.56 -3.07 -1.53
N ILE A 161 -1.94 -2.83 -2.78
CA ILE A 161 -2.87 -3.64 -3.57
C ILE A 161 -2.06 -4.66 -4.38
N ARG A 162 -2.47 -5.93 -4.30
CA ARG A 162 -1.86 -7.02 -5.08
C ARG A 162 -2.29 -6.90 -6.54
N GLY A 163 -1.36 -7.17 -7.45
CA GLY A 163 -1.60 -7.11 -8.88
C GLY A 163 -0.31 -7.10 -9.66
N ASN A 164 -0.44 -6.94 -10.97
CA ASN A 164 0.67 -6.62 -11.85
C ASN A 164 0.30 -5.38 -12.68
N PRO A 165 0.73 -4.17 -12.27
CA PRO A 165 1.64 -3.88 -11.16
C PRO A 165 1.01 -4.00 -9.75
N ILE A 166 1.87 -4.03 -8.73
CA ILE A 166 1.49 -3.73 -7.34
C ILE A 166 1.24 -2.22 -7.22
N ILE A 167 0.16 -1.84 -6.55
CA ILE A 167 -0.14 -0.44 -6.27
C ILE A 167 0.06 -0.13 -4.79
N ALA A 168 0.97 0.79 -4.47
CA ALA A 168 1.20 1.28 -3.11
C ALA A 168 0.65 2.71 -2.96
N ILE A 169 -0.23 2.91 -1.99
CA ILE A 169 -0.88 4.20 -1.69
C ILE A 169 -0.30 4.75 -0.39
N TYR A 170 0.00 6.04 -0.36
CA TYR A 170 0.61 6.74 0.77
C TYR A 170 -0.19 7.95 1.21
N GLY A 171 -0.28 8.16 2.52
CA GLY A 171 -0.97 9.28 3.16
C GLY A 171 -0.24 9.76 4.41
N LYS A 172 -0.64 10.91 4.97
CA LYS A 172 -0.08 11.38 6.26
C LYS A 172 -0.49 10.47 7.42
N ASP A 173 -1.64 9.82 7.30
CA ASP A 173 -2.22 8.86 8.22
C ASP A 173 -3.07 7.82 7.44
N PHE A 174 -3.69 6.87 8.13
CA PHE A 174 -4.48 5.79 7.53
C PHE A 174 -5.85 6.20 6.98
N SER A 175 -6.29 7.46 7.16
CA SER A 175 -7.54 7.95 6.54
C SER A 175 -7.28 8.72 5.23
N GLN A 176 -6.03 8.99 4.89
CA GLN A 176 -5.63 9.70 3.66
C GLN A 176 -5.06 8.74 2.61
N GLY A 177 -4.86 9.25 1.38
CA GLY A 177 -4.23 8.52 0.28
C GLY A 177 -3.91 9.45 -0.87
N ARG A 178 -2.80 10.18 -0.77
CA ARG A 178 -2.37 11.23 -1.72
C ARG A 178 -1.45 10.70 -2.80
N TYR A 179 -0.42 9.93 -2.43
CA TYR A 179 0.54 9.44 -3.41
C TYR A 179 0.20 8.01 -3.80
N LEU A 180 0.37 7.70 -5.07
CA LEU A 180 0.23 6.35 -5.61
C LEU A 180 1.52 5.98 -6.35
N LEU A 181 2.08 4.80 -6.05
CA LEU A 181 3.21 4.22 -6.77
C LEU A 181 2.77 2.90 -7.40
N ALA A 182 3.00 2.74 -8.70
CA ALA A 182 2.90 1.46 -9.39
C ALA A 182 4.29 0.80 -9.45
N ILE A 183 4.38 -0.45 -9.01
CA ILE A 183 5.64 -1.20 -8.86
C ILE A 183 5.48 -2.55 -9.54
N ASP A 184 6.44 -2.89 -10.41
CA ASP A 184 6.54 -4.23 -10.98
C ASP A 184 6.85 -5.26 -9.87
N PRO A 185 5.98 -6.25 -9.63
CA PRO A 185 6.17 -7.24 -8.58
C PRO A 185 7.40 -8.14 -8.78
N SER A 186 7.83 -8.35 -10.02
CA SER A 186 8.92 -9.26 -10.38
C SER A 186 10.29 -8.62 -10.23
N THR A 187 10.39 -7.33 -10.55
CA THR A 187 11.67 -6.59 -10.54
C THR A 187 11.79 -5.62 -9.37
N GLY A 188 10.68 -5.28 -8.71
CA GLY A 188 10.60 -4.18 -7.74
C GLY A 188 10.77 -2.80 -8.38
N LYS A 189 10.81 -2.71 -9.72
CA LYS A 189 11.00 -1.46 -10.44
C LYS A 189 9.72 -0.62 -10.36
N LYS A 190 9.89 0.66 -10.04
CA LYS A 190 8.79 1.63 -10.16
C LYS A 190 8.42 1.83 -11.62
N LEU A 191 7.13 1.80 -11.93
CA LEU A 191 6.62 2.00 -13.28
C LEU A 191 6.17 3.44 -13.49
N PHE A 192 5.39 3.97 -12.55
CA PHE A 192 4.94 5.36 -12.53
C PHE A 192 4.48 5.74 -11.11
N SER A 193 4.26 7.03 -10.89
CA SER A 193 3.69 7.53 -9.63
C SER A 193 2.84 8.78 -9.85
N PHE A 194 1.79 8.93 -9.03
CA PHE A 194 0.88 10.07 -9.05
C PHE A 194 0.85 10.80 -7.72
N ASP A 195 0.75 12.13 -7.79
CA ASP A 195 0.34 13.01 -6.70
C ASP A 195 -1.12 13.45 -6.92
N PHE A 196 -2.01 13.00 -6.03
CA PHE A 196 -3.43 13.31 -6.07
C PHE A 196 -3.84 14.49 -5.15
N ASP A 197 -2.94 15.44 -4.89
CA ASP A 197 -3.25 16.67 -4.13
C ASP A 197 -4.52 17.39 -4.62
N LEU A 198 -4.70 17.50 -5.94
CA LEU A 198 -5.89 18.12 -6.55
C LEU A 198 -7.18 17.30 -6.41
N TYR A 199 -7.10 16.06 -5.92
CA TYR A 199 -8.24 15.18 -5.69
C TYR A 199 -8.60 15.12 -4.20
N GLU A 200 -7.80 15.73 -3.31
CA GLU A 200 -8.00 15.67 -1.86
C GLU A 200 -9.32 16.35 -1.43
N TRP A 201 -9.80 17.34 -2.18
CA TRP A 201 -10.96 18.13 -1.79
C TRP A 201 -12.09 18.06 -2.82
N PRO A 202 -13.35 17.88 -2.36
CA PRO A 202 -14.49 18.01 -3.24
C PRO A 202 -14.63 19.46 -3.71
N SER A 203 -15.23 19.67 -4.88
CA SER A 203 -15.37 21.01 -5.47
C SER A 203 -16.16 22.00 -4.59
N SER A 204 -17.05 21.48 -3.75
CA SER A 204 -17.76 22.26 -2.74
C SER A 204 -18.12 21.40 -1.53
N PHE A 205 -18.17 22.03 -0.36
CA PHE A 205 -18.53 21.38 0.90
C PHE A 205 -18.95 22.40 1.96
N LYS A 206 -19.67 21.93 2.98
CA LYS A 206 -20.01 22.72 4.16
C LYS A 206 -18.76 22.97 4.99
N GLN A 207 -18.46 24.23 5.31
CA GLN A 207 -17.23 24.57 6.03
C GLN A 207 -17.14 23.94 7.43
N GLU A 208 -18.28 23.75 8.10
CA GLU A 208 -18.38 23.02 9.37
C GLU A 208 -17.94 21.55 9.27
N ASP A 209 -18.09 20.93 8.10
CA ASP A 209 -17.74 19.52 7.85
C ASP A 209 -16.33 19.35 7.26
N LYS A 210 -15.56 20.44 7.10
CA LYS A 210 -14.20 20.43 6.52
C LYS A 210 -13.29 19.31 7.05
N PRO A 211 -13.27 18.97 8.37
CA PRO A 211 -12.42 17.91 8.89
C PRO A 211 -12.73 16.50 8.36
N PHE A 212 -13.90 16.29 7.74
CA PHE A 212 -14.41 14.96 7.38
C PHE A 212 -14.57 14.73 5.88
N VAL A 213 -14.44 15.79 5.06
CA VAL A 213 -14.75 15.75 3.62
C VAL A 213 -13.52 15.62 2.73
N SER A 214 -12.31 15.50 3.30
CA SER A 214 -11.13 15.18 2.49
C SER A 214 -11.26 13.78 1.89
N MET A 215 -11.06 13.68 0.58
CA MET A 215 -11.12 12.44 -0.17
C MET A 215 -9.74 11.76 -0.18
N ALA A 216 -9.75 10.45 0.03
CA ALA A 216 -8.57 9.62 -0.11
C ALA A 216 -8.66 8.78 -1.39
N THR A 217 -7.50 8.43 -1.96
CA THR A 217 -7.40 7.32 -2.89
C THR A 217 -7.71 6.02 -2.15
N VAL A 218 -8.86 5.41 -2.44
CA VAL A 218 -9.32 4.19 -1.73
C VAL A 218 -8.84 2.91 -2.41
N TRP A 219 -8.88 2.88 -3.74
CA TRP A 219 -8.54 1.74 -4.57
C TRP A 219 -8.05 2.20 -5.93
N ALA A 220 -7.27 1.34 -6.58
CA ALA A 220 -6.76 1.58 -7.92
C ALA A 220 -6.53 0.25 -8.65
N TYR A 221 -6.67 0.29 -9.96
CA TYR A 221 -6.39 -0.81 -10.87
C TYR A 221 -5.75 -0.25 -12.13
N VAL A 222 -4.81 -1.00 -12.70
CA VAL A 222 -4.11 -0.60 -13.92
C VAL A 222 -4.36 -1.68 -14.97
N GLU A 223 -4.77 -1.25 -16.15
CA GLU A 223 -4.88 -2.10 -17.33
C GLU A 223 -4.20 -1.39 -18.48
N GLU A 224 -3.19 -2.03 -19.06
CA GLU A 224 -2.34 -1.43 -20.09
C GLU A 224 -1.79 -0.07 -19.62
N ASN A 225 -2.19 1.03 -20.28
CA ASN A 225 -1.78 2.38 -19.94
C ASN A 225 -2.86 3.16 -19.16
N THR A 226 -3.96 2.53 -18.77
CA THR A 226 -5.05 3.21 -18.05
C THR A 226 -5.02 2.88 -16.56
N LEU A 227 -4.91 3.93 -15.74
CA LEU A 227 -5.13 3.88 -14.29
C LEU A 227 -6.59 4.20 -13.99
N TYR A 228 -7.32 3.23 -13.46
CA TYR A 228 -8.62 3.44 -12.83
C TYR A 228 -8.40 3.68 -11.34
N VAL A 229 -8.96 4.76 -10.79
CA VAL A 229 -8.73 5.15 -9.40
C VAL A 229 -10.00 5.65 -8.74
N SER A 230 -10.28 5.19 -7.53
CA SER A 230 -11.44 5.62 -6.74
C SER A 230 -11.05 6.62 -5.66
N HIS A 231 -11.82 7.71 -5.57
CA HIS A 231 -11.63 8.75 -4.56
C HIS A 231 -12.92 8.97 -3.77
N SER A 232 -12.83 8.94 -2.44
CA SER A 232 -13.98 9.20 -1.56
C SER A 232 -13.56 9.69 -0.18
N HIS A 233 -14.45 10.44 0.47
CA HIS A 233 -14.44 10.72 1.90
C HIS A 233 -15.49 9.85 2.63
N GLN A 234 -15.30 9.61 3.92
CA GLN A 234 -16.10 8.68 4.73
C GLN A 234 -17.13 9.38 5.63
N THR A 235 -17.78 10.42 5.09
CA THR A 235 -18.89 11.14 5.75
C THR A 235 -20.07 11.27 4.77
N TYR A 236 -21.19 11.79 5.26
CA TYR A 236 -22.42 11.96 4.49
C TYR A 236 -22.18 12.74 3.19
N ALA A 237 -22.78 12.29 2.09
CA ALA A 237 -22.75 13.01 0.81
C ALA A 237 -23.24 14.46 0.95
N SER A 238 -24.19 14.71 1.85
CA SER A 238 -24.71 16.06 2.09
C SER A 238 -23.66 17.05 2.59
N SER A 239 -22.57 16.58 3.22
CA SER A 239 -21.45 17.42 3.68
C SER A 239 -20.65 18.02 2.52
N SER A 240 -20.65 17.37 1.35
CA SER A 240 -19.98 17.82 0.12
C SER A 240 -20.97 18.14 -1.00
N PHE A 241 -22.25 18.35 -0.69
CA PHE A 241 -23.32 18.58 -1.67
C PHE A 241 -23.40 17.48 -2.75
N GLY A 242 -23.06 16.24 -2.39
CA GLY A 242 -23.02 15.09 -3.28
C GLY A 242 -21.71 14.93 -4.05
N ASN A 243 -20.69 15.78 -3.85
CA ASN A 243 -19.41 15.68 -4.54
C ASN A 243 -18.48 14.65 -3.87
N ASN A 244 -18.86 13.37 -3.87
CA ASN A 244 -18.09 12.29 -3.24
C ASN A 244 -18.06 11.04 -4.13
N ALA A 245 -17.13 10.11 -3.84
CA ALA A 245 -17.19 8.72 -4.28
C ALA A 245 -17.21 8.51 -5.80
N TYR A 246 -16.09 8.88 -6.43
CA TYR A 246 -15.88 8.85 -7.87
C TYR A 246 -14.97 7.70 -8.29
N ILE A 247 -15.06 7.30 -9.57
CA ILE A 247 -14.00 6.59 -10.29
C ILE A 247 -13.49 7.51 -11.40
N THR A 248 -12.17 7.60 -11.54
CA THR A 248 -11.50 8.35 -12.63
C THR A 248 -10.60 7.39 -13.41
N ALA A 249 -10.64 7.46 -14.74
CA ALA A 249 -9.67 6.82 -15.61
C ALA A 249 -8.64 7.85 -16.10
N ILE A 250 -7.37 7.52 -15.96
CA ILE A 250 -6.24 8.40 -16.28
C ILE A 250 -5.29 7.63 -17.18
N ASP A 251 -4.93 8.23 -18.30
CA ASP A 251 -3.85 7.72 -19.14
C ASP A 251 -2.50 7.96 -18.44
N THR A 252 -1.79 6.89 -18.12
CA THR A 252 -0.55 6.91 -17.35
C THR A 252 0.65 7.46 -18.12
N SER A 253 0.56 7.52 -19.46
CA SER A 253 1.64 8.01 -20.32
C SER A 253 1.60 9.53 -20.51
N SER A 254 0.39 10.08 -20.61
CA SER A 254 0.12 11.49 -20.88
C SER A 254 -0.43 12.25 -19.67
N ASN A 255 -0.76 11.56 -18.58
CA ASN A 255 -1.40 12.14 -17.38
C ASN A 255 -2.74 12.84 -17.70
N THR A 256 -3.45 12.32 -18.71
CA THR A 256 -4.72 12.87 -19.17
C THR A 256 -5.87 12.12 -18.51
N ILE A 257 -6.85 12.85 -17.96
CA ILE A 257 -8.11 12.25 -17.53
C ILE A 257 -8.88 11.85 -18.77
N LEU A 258 -9.10 10.54 -18.93
CA LEU A 258 -9.89 9.97 -20.01
C LEU A 258 -11.38 10.18 -19.73
N TRP A 259 -11.79 9.84 -18.51
CA TRP A 259 -13.15 10.06 -18.03
C TRP A 259 -13.20 10.07 -16.51
N ARG A 260 -14.28 10.63 -15.97
CA ARG A 260 -14.66 10.56 -14.56
C ARG A 260 -16.14 10.25 -14.44
N SER A 261 -16.47 9.32 -13.56
CA SER A 261 -17.84 8.90 -13.31
C SER A 261 -18.70 10.04 -12.75
N LYS A 262 -20.02 9.84 -12.74
CA LYS A 262 -20.89 10.60 -11.82
C LYS A 262 -20.44 10.37 -10.37
N PRO A 263 -20.69 11.33 -9.45
CA PRO A 263 -20.45 11.09 -8.03
C PRO A 263 -21.37 10.01 -7.46
N LEU A 264 -21.07 9.59 -6.23
CA LEU A 264 -21.85 8.64 -5.42
C LEU A 264 -21.97 7.25 -6.05
N VAL A 265 -20.87 6.76 -6.62
CA VAL A 265 -20.77 5.43 -7.24
C VAL A 265 -19.71 4.52 -6.61
N SER A 266 -18.73 5.07 -5.89
CA SER A 266 -17.56 4.29 -5.42
C SER A 266 -17.02 4.75 -4.06
N ASN A 267 -17.58 4.21 -2.97
CA ASN A 267 -16.99 4.33 -1.63
C ASN A 267 -16.75 2.97 -0.92
N SER A 268 -16.99 1.86 -1.61
CA SER A 268 -16.51 0.54 -1.17
C SER A 268 -14.98 0.51 -1.09
N SER A 269 -14.43 -0.40 -0.28
CA SER A 269 -12.99 -0.56 -0.07
C SER A 269 -12.20 -0.92 -1.33
N ASN A 270 -12.89 -1.40 -2.36
CA ASN A 270 -12.38 -1.71 -3.68
C ASN A 270 -13.45 -1.63 -4.77
N PHE A 271 -13.02 -1.76 -6.02
CA PHE A 271 -13.85 -2.07 -7.20
C PHE A 271 -13.23 -3.23 -7.99
N ILE A 272 -14.02 -3.84 -8.88
CA ILE A 272 -13.58 -4.92 -9.78
C ILE A 272 -13.64 -4.42 -11.22
N VAL A 273 -12.55 -4.60 -11.96
CA VAL A 273 -12.55 -4.42 -13.43
C VAL A 273 -12.72 -5.78 -14.06
N LYS A 274 -13.71 -5.93 -14.94
CA LYS A 274 -14.02 -7.19 -15.63
C LYS A 274 -14.49 -6.90 -17.04
N ASN A 275 -13.79 -7.44 -18.04
CA ASN A 275 -14.08 -7.22 -19.45
C ASN A 275 -14.18 -5.71 -19.75
N ASP A 276 -15.33 -5.26 -20.25
CA ASP A 276 -15.68 -3.88 -20.59
C ASP A 276 -16.39 -3.13 -19.44
N ALA A 277 -16.40 -3.67 -18.22
CA ALA A 277 -17.10 -3.10 -17.08
C ALA A 277 -16.22 -2.87 -15.85
N ILE A 278 -16.66 -1.91 -15.03
CA ILE A 278 -16.18 -1.69 -13.67
C ILE A 278 -17.34 -1.85 -12.69
N ILE A 279 -17.19 -2.74 -11.72
CA ILE A 279 -18.19 -3.03 -10.69
C ILE A 279 -17.74 -2.40 -9.38
N THR A 280 -18.60 -1.57 -8.80
CA THR A 280 -18.31 -0.79 -7.60
C THR A 280 -19.56 -0.64 -6.74
N GLY A 281 -19.37 -0.17 -5.51
CA GLY A 281 -20.44 0.08 -4.57
C GLY A 281 -20.46 1.50 -4.04
N TYR A 282 -21.66 2.03 -3.82
CA TYR A 282 -21.88 3.21 -3.00
C TYR A 282 -22.91 2.93 -1.91
N GLY A 283 -22.64 3.42 -0.71
CA GLY A 283 -23.61 3.42 0.37
C GLY A 283 -23.07 4.02 1.65
N PHE A 284 -23.97 4.54 2.48
CA PHE A 284 -23.60 5.12 3.76
C PHE A 284 -24.81 5.11 4.70
N THR A 285 -24.58 5.35 5.99
CA THR A 285 -25.66 5.41 6.97
C THR A 285 -26.73 6.42 6.52
N LYS A 286 -28.00 6.00 6.45
CA LYS A 286 -29.16 6.80 5.98
C LYS A 286 -29.09 7.27 4.52
N GLU A 287 -28.20 6.72 3.72
CA GLU A 287 -28.16 6.91 2.27
C GLU A 287 -28.69 5.67 1.57
N LYS A 288 -28.96 5.78 0.26
CA LYS A 288 -29.41 4.62 -0.51
C LYS A 288 -28.21 3.81 -0.98
N ASP A 289 -28.23 2.53 -0.69
CA ASP A 289 -27.12 1.62 -0.98
C ASP A 289 -27.31 0.90 -2.32
N TYR A 290 -26.27 0.92 -3.13
CA TYR A 290 -26.29 0.38 -4.48
C TYR A 290 -24.96 -0.27 -4.87
N LEU A 291 -25.08 -1.33 -5.67
CA LEU A 291 -24.02 -1.74 -6.59
C LEU A 291 -24.22 -1.05 -7.94
N TYR A 292 -23.11 -0.66 -8.54
CA TYR A 292 -23.06 -0.06 -9.86
C TYR A 292 -22.17 -0.87 -10.78
N ILE A 293 -22.60 -0.96 -12.02
CA ILE A 293 -21.78 -1.43 -13.14
C ILE A 293 -21.59 -0.21 -14.03
N LEU A 294 -20.34 0.17 -14.24
CA LEU A 294 -19.95 1.26 -15.12
C LEU A 294 -19.40 0.67 -16.41
N ASN A 295 -19.67 1.33 -17.54
CA ASN A 295 -18.93 1.07 -18.76
C ASN A 295 -17.48 1.52 -18.57
N LYS A 296 -16.52 0.63 -18.83
CA LYS A 296 -15.10 0.90 -18.61
C LYS A 296 -14.55 1.93 -19.60
N SER A 297 -15.13 2.06 -20.80
CA SER A 297 -14.63 2.99 -21.82
C SER A 297 -14.97 4.45 -21.52
N ASP A 298 -16.08 4.73 -20.81
CA ASP A 298 -16.56 6.11 -20.61
C ASP A 298 -17.10 6.41 -19.21
N GLY A 299 -17.01 5.47 -18.27
CA GLY A 299 -17.39 5.66 -16.87
C GLY A 299 -18.89 5.82 -16.60
N ARG A 300 -19.78 5.62 -17.59
CA ARG A 300 -21.23 5.73 -17.38
C ARG A 300 -21.76 4.54 -16.62
N VAL A 301 -22.69 4.80 -15.71
CA VAL A 301 -23.47 3.74 -15.07
C VAL A 301 -24.37 3.07 -16.11
N VAL A 302 -24.17 1.78 -16.35
CA VAL A 302 -24.98 0.94 -17.26
C VAL A 302 -25.97 0.04 -16.51
N GLN A 303 -25.70 -0.27 -15.24
CA GLN A 303 -26.62 -0.99 -14.37
C GLN A 303 -26.48 -0.48 -12.94
N LYS A 304 -27.63 -0.41 -12.24
CA LYS A 304 -27.73 -0.04 -10.83
C LYS A 304 -28.59 -1.06 -10.11
N ILE A 305 -28.07 -1.65 -9.04
CA ILE A 305 -28.72 -2.72 -8.28
C ILE A 305 -28.86 -2.24 -6.83
N GLN A 306 -30.09 -2.17 -6.33
CA GLN A 306 -30.33 -1.83 -4.93
C GLN A 306 -29.90 -2.98 -4.01
N ILE A 307 -29.17 -2.64 -2.96
CA ILE A 307 -28.77 -3.55 -1.88
C ILE A 307 -29.25 -3.00 -0.53
N LYS A 308 -29.26 -3.84 0.50
CA LYS A 308 -29.84 -3.54 1.82
C LYS A 308 -28.99 -2.65 2.72
N SER A 309 -27.68 -2.59 2.49
CA SER A 309 -26.78 -1.75 3.28
C SER A 309 -25.50 -1.41 2.51
N GLY A 310 -24.75 -0.43 3.02
CA GLY A 310 -23.52 0.06 2.41
C GLY A 310 -22.50 -1.04 2.08
N PRO A 311 -21.97 -1.09 0.85
CA PRO A 311 -21.02 -2.11 0.42
C PRO A 311 -19.63 -1.85 1.00
N SER A 312 -19.00 -2.89 1.54
CA SER A 312 -17.65 -2.86 2.11
C SER A 312 -16.61 -3.38 1.13
N TYR A 313 -16.75 -4.62 0.65
CA TYR A 313 -15.79 -5.28 -0.24
C TYR A 313 -16.49 -6.04 -1.36
N LEU A 314 -15.82 -6.11 -2.51
CA LEU A 314 -16.22 -6.89 -3.67
C LEU A 314 -15.10 -7.87 -4.01
N VAL A 315 -15.38 -9.16 -4.19
CA VAL A 315 -14.37 -10.16 -4.53
C VAL A 315 -14.92 -11.10 -5.59
N GLU A 316 -14.17 -11.28 -6.68
CA GLU A 316 -14.48 -12.32 -7.65
C GLU A 316 -13.85 -13.65 -7.21
N LYS A 317 -14.66 -14.71 -7.17
CA LYS A 317 -14.22 -16.10 -6.94
C LYS A 317 -15.16 -17.05 -7.68
N ASP A 318 -14.61 -18.06 -8.34
CA ASP A 318 -15.37 -19.12 -9.02
C ASP A 318 -16.45 -18.58 -9.99
N LYS A 319 -16.12 -17.51 -10.74
CA LYS A 319 -17.02 -16.79 -11.65
C LYS A 319 -18.27 -16.21 -10.97
N GLN A 320 -18.17 -15.90 -9.69
CA GLN A 320 -19.20 -15.23 -8.91
C GLN A 320 -18.60 -14.01 -8.24
N LEU A 321 -19.45 -12.99 -8.05
CA LEU A 321 -19.11 -11.80 -7.31
C LEU A 321 -19.66 -11.92 -5.89
N TYR A 322 -18.75 -12.03 -4.92
CA TYR A 322 -19.03 -11.92 -3.51
C TYR A 322 -19.03 -10.45 -3.11
N VAL A 323 -20.07 -9.99 -2.41
CA VAL A 323 -20.18 -8.62 -1.95
C VAL A 323 -20.50 -8.59 -0.47
N ASN A 324 -19.54 -8.11 0.31
CA ASN A 324 -19.77 -7.82 1.73
C ASN A 324 -20.42 -6.45 1.88
N THR A 325 -21.41 -6.34 2.74
CA THR A 325 -22.01 -5.06 3.15
C THR A 325 -22.04 -4.94 4.67
N TYR A 326 -22.40 -3.77 5.21
CA TYR A 326 -22.45 -3.56 6.67
C TYR A 326 -23.25 -4.62 7.44
N ASN A 327 -24.30 -5.20 6.85
CA ASN A 327 -25.12 -6.19 7.54
C ASN A 327 -25.68 -7.30 6.64
N THR A 328 -25.28 -7.39 5.38
CA THR A 328 -25.78 -8.38 4.43
C THR A 328 -24.64 -8.91 3.56
N ASP A 329 -24.64 -10.21 3.31
CA ASP A 329 -23.75 -10.89 2.39
C ASP A 329 -24.49 -11.23 1.10
N TYR A 330 -23.90 -10.89 -0.03
CA TYR A 330 -24.45 -11.19 -1.35
C TYR A 330 -23.50 -12.01 -2.18
N ILE A 331 -24.11 -12.85 -3.02
CA ILE A 331 -23.43 -13.51 -4.13
C ILE A 331 -24.20 -13.18 -5.40
N PHE A 332 -23.50 -12.70 -6.42
CA PHE A 332 -24.03 -12.49 -7.76
C PHE A 332 -23.33 -13.40 -8.76
N LYS A 333 -24.06 -13.79 -9.81
CA LYS A 333 -23.49 -14.39 -11.01
C LYS A 333 -23.36 -13.34 -12.09
N TYR A 334 -22.32 -13.47 -12.89
CA TYR A 334 -22.18 -12.74 -14.15
C TYR A 334 -23.08 -13.37 -15.20
N GLU A 335 -23.79 -12.54 -15.94
CA GLU A 335 -24.45 -12.91 -17.18
C GLU A 335 -23.70 -12.23 -18.32
N ASP A 336 -23.10 -13.05 -19.18
CA ASP A 336 -22.65 -12.62 -20.50
C ASP A 336 -23.87 -12.72 -21.42
N LYS A 337 -24.27 -11.60 -22.03
CA LYS A 337 -25.33 -11.57 -23.04
C LYS A 337 -24.76 -11.34 -24.41
#